data_AF-A0A7C5CZD3-F1
#
_entry.id   AF-A0A7C5CZD3-F1
#
_cell.length_a   1.000
_cell.length_b   1.000
_cell.length_c   1.000
_cell.angle_alpha   90.00
_cell.angle_beta   90.00
_cell.angle_gamma   90.00
#
_symmetry.space_group_name_H-M   'P 1'
#
loop_
_entity.id
_entity.type
_entity.pdbx_description
1 polymer ?
#
loop_
_entity_poly.entity_id
_entity_poly.type
_entity_poly.pdbx_seq_one_letter_code
_entity_poly.pdbx_strand_id
1 'polypeptide(L)'
;MGEMESWEEELFRRVLESRLLLLEERRRKDPDFSVEDVEKVLSDSYRRQGLGWAGKSPVQEITEAATVAAYEIFLSRWKEEEGSRIPR
;
A
#
# COMPACT_ATOMS: atom_id res chain seq x y z
N MET A 1 -7.54 -5.17 -29.69
CA MET A 1 -7.25 -6.31 -28.81
C MET A 1 -7.74 -5.86 -27.46
N GLY A 2 -8.94 -6.31 -27.04
CA GLY A 2 -9.49 -5.94 -25.74
C GLY A 2 -8.63 -6.61 -24.69
N GLU A 3 -7.91 -5.82 -23.91
CA GLU A 3 -7.07 -6.30 -22.82
C GLU A 3 -8.01 -6.94 -21.78
N MET A 4 -8.14 -8.27 -21.84
CA MET A 4 -8.61 -9.02 -20.68
C MET A 4 -7.47 -8.95 -19.69
N GLU A 5 -7.61 -8.07 -18.70
CA GLU A 5 -6.69 -8.04 -17.57
C GLU A 5 -6.56 -9.44 -16.97
N SER A 6 -5.34 -9.82 -16.64
CA SER A 6 -5.12 -11.08 -15.93
C SER A 6 -5.90 -11.05 -14.62
N TRP A 7 -6.36 -12.21 -14.16
CA TRP A 7 -6.92 -12.37 -12.81
C TRP A 7 -5.94 -11.86 -11.73
N GLU A 8 -4.64 -11.86 -12.04
CA GLU A 8 -3.57 -11.32 -11.21
C GLU A 8 -3.63 -9.80 -11.10
N GLU A 9 -3.86 -9.11 -12.22
CA GLU A 9 -3.97 -7.65 -12.28
C GLU A 9 -5.25 -7.17 -11.59
N GLU A 10 -6.36 -7.88 -11.82
CA GLU A 10 -7.62 -7.59 -11.14
C GLU A 10 -7.50 -7.80 -9.62
N LEU A 11 -6.86 -8.90 -9.19
CA LEU A 11 -6.59 -9.14 -7.77
C LEU A 11 -5.70 -8.05 -7.18
N PHE A 12 -4.63 -7.69 -7.89
CA PHE A 12 -3.72 -6.63 -7.48
C PHE A 12 -4.46 -5.32 -7.28
N ARG A 13 -5.22 -4.88 -8.30
CA ARG A 13 -5.97 -3.61 -8.25
C ARG A 13 -6.99 -3.63 -7.12
N ARG A 14 -7.77 -4.71 -7.02
CA ARG A 14 -8.78 -4.85 -5.96
C ARG A 14 -8.17 -4.71 -4.56
N VAL A 15 -7.05 -5.39 -4.30
CA VAL A 15 -6.36 -5.31 -3.01
C VAL A 15 -5.80 -3.91 -2.79
N LEU A 16 -5.18 -3.32 -3.81
CA LEU A 16 -4.61 -1.98 -3.78
C LEU A 16 -5.67 -0.94 -3.40
N GLU A 17 -6.78 -0.87 -4.14
CA GLU A 17 -7.86 0.09 -3.93
C GLU A 17 -8.51 -0.09 -2.56
N SER A 18 -8.82 -1.34 -2.18
CA SER A 18 -9.38 -1.64 -0.87
C SER A 18 -8.46 -1.17 0.27
N ARG A 19 -7.15 -1.33 0.11
CA ARG A 19 -6.18 -0.95 1.13
C ARG A 19 -6.00 0.56 1.22
N LEU A 20 -5.98 1.26 0.08
CA LEU A 20 -5.96 2.72 0.04
C LEU A 20 -7.17 3.31 0.77
N LEU A 21 -8.38 2.84 0.45
CA LEU A 21 -9.61 3.31 1.10
C LEU A 21 -9.57 3.13 2.62
N LEU A 22 -9.05 1.99 3.10
CA LEU A 22 -8.91 1.73 4.52
C LEU A 22 -7.91 2.70 5.19
N LEU A 23 -6.80 3.01 4.53
CA LEU A 23 -5.79 3.95 5.05
C LEU A 23 -6.32 5.38 5.10
N GLU A 24 -7.03 5.81 4.06
CA GLU A 24 -7.69 7.11 4.03
C GLU A 24 -8.78 7.23 5.10
N GLU A 25 -9.59 6.18 5.27
CA GLU A 25 -10.60 6.15 6.33
C GLU A 25 -9.94 6.20 7.71
N ARG A 26 -8.85 5.44 7.91
CA ARG A 26 -8.10 5.46 9.17
C ARG A 26 -7.54 6.85 9.46
N ARG A 27 -6.90 7.50 8.49
CA ARG A 27 -6.42 8.90 8.62
C ARG A 27 -7.54 9.88 8.99
N ARG A 28 -8.77 9.66 8.52
CA ARG A 28 -9.91 10.50 8.89
C ARG A 28 -10.47 10.22 10.28
N LYS A 29 -10.48 8.95 10.70
CA LYS A 29 -11.10 8.52 11.97
C LYS A 29 -10.15 8.60 13.16
N ASP A 30 -8.87 8.41 12.92
CA ASP A 30 -7.82 8.30 13.94
C ASP A 30 -6.90 9.52 13.87
N PRO A 31 -7.07 10.51 14.77
CA PRO A 31 -6.23 11.71 14.79
C PRO A 31 -4.80 11.45 15.24
N ASP A 32 -4.51 10.29 15.85
CA ASP A 32 -3.16 9.88 16.25
C ASP A 32 -2.42 9.17 15.11
N PHE A 33 -3.13 8.78 14.05
CA PHE A 33 -2.53 8.11 12.90
C PHE A 33 -1.56 9.05 12.18
N SER A 34 -0.29 8.65 12.18
CA SER A 34 0.79 9.47 11.65
C SER A 34 1.44 8.85 10.41
N VAL A 35 2.16 9.68 9.66
CA VAL A 35 3.03 9.24 8.55
C VAL A 35 4.06 8.21 9.02
N GLU A 36 4.58 8.35 10.24
CA GLU A 36 5.56 7.44 10.82
C GLU A 36 4.99 6.03 11.05
N ASP A 37 3.70 5.91 11.37
CA ASP A 37 3.04 4.60 11.51
C ASP A 37 2.97 3.85 10.18
N VAL A 38 2.69 4.58 9.10
CA VAL A 38 2.67 4.05 7.73
C VAL A 38 4.07 3.56 7.35
N GLU A 39 5.11 4.36 7.63
CA GLU A 39 6.50 4.00 7.34
C GLU A 39 6.98 2.77 8.12
N LYS A 40 6.61 2.66 9.41
CA LYS A 40 6.94 1.48 10.23
C LYS A 40 6.31 0.21 9.64
N VAL A 41 5.03 0.28 9.26
CA VAL A 41 4.32 -0.87 8.66
C VAL A 41 4.93 -1.25 7.31
N LEU A 42 5.31 -0.26 6.50
CA LEU A 42 5.94 -0.49 5.21
C LEU A 42 7.33 -1.15 5.37
N SER A 43 8.16 -0.64 6.29
CA SER A 43 9.48 -1.19 6.61
C SER A 43 9.39 -2.65 7.08
N ASP A 44 8.45 -2.95 7.98
CA ASP A 44 8.23 -4.33 8.44
C ASP A 44 7.75 -5.25 7.31
N SER A 45 6.95 -4.72 6.38
CA SER A 45 6.46 -5.47 5.22
C SER A 45 7.58 -5.83 4.25
N TYR A 46 8.51 -4.91 3.95
CA TYR A 46 9.71 -5.23 3.16
C TYR A 46 10.62 -6.24 3.85
N ARG A 47 10.80 -6.10 5.17
CA ARG A 47 11.60 -7.05 5.93
C ARG A 47 11.02 -8.47 5.83
N ARG A 48 9.69 -8.60 5.91
CA ARG A 48 9.00 -9.90 5.76
C ARG A 48 9.09 -10.45 4.33
N GLN A 49 9.07 -9.61 3.31
CA GLN A 49 9.27 -10.05 1.92
C GLN A 49 10.71 -10.50 1.66
N GLY A 50 11.71 -9.74 2.14
CA GLY A 50 13.13 -10.06 1.98
C GLY A 50 13.57 -11.33 2.71
N LEU A 51 12.81 -11.78 3.70
CA LEU A 51 13.04 -13.05 4.40
C LEU A 51 12.56 -14.28 3.60
N GLY A 52 12.08 -14.11 2.36
CA GLY A 52 11.87 -15.19 1.40
C GLY A 52 11.04 -16.33 1.98
N TRP A 53 9.78 -16.06 2.32
CA TRP A 53 8.87 -17.10 2.79
C TRP A 53 8.62 -18.14 1.69
N ALA A 54 9.38 -19.23 1.72
CA ALA A 54 9.17 -20.38 0.86
C ALA A 54 7.78 -20.96 1.10
N GLY A 55 7.00 -21.13 0.02
CA GLY A 55 5.65 -21.71 0.06
C GLY A 55 4.49 -20.71 -0.07
N LYS A 56 4.76 -19.45 -0.44
CA LYS A 56 3.68 -18.50 -0.77
C LYS A 56 3.00 -18.90 -2.08
N SER A 57 1.67 -18.81 -2.08
CA SER A 57 0.86 -18.92 -3.29
C SER A 57 0.97 -17.63 -4.11
N PRO A 58 0.85 -17.67 -5.45
CA PRO A 58 0.76 -16.47 -6.29
C PRO A 58 -0.27 -15.45 -5.78
N VAL A 59 -1.41 -15.91 -5.24
CA VAL A 59 -2.43 -15.03 -4.63
C VAL A 59 -1.87 -14.25 -3.44
N GLN A 60 -1.07 -14.88 -2.60
CA GLN A 60 -0.46 -14.24 -1.43
C GLN A 60 0.63 -13.25 -1.87
N GLU A 61 1.45 -13.62 -2.86
CA GLU A 61 2.47 -12.73 -3.40
C GLU A 61 1.85 -11.45 -4.00
N ILE A 62 0.80 -11.60 -4.80
CA ILE A 62 0.07 -10.48 -5.40
C ILE A 62 -0.58 -9.61 -4.32
N THR A 63 -1.20 -10.24 -3.31
CA THR A 63 -1.85 -9.52 -2.21
C THR A 63 -0.84 -8.71 -1.39
N GLU A 64 0.33 -9.29 -1.10
CA GLU A 64 1.40 -8.59 -0.39
C GLU A 64 2.00 -7.46 -1.20
N ALA A 65 2.25 -7.69 -2.50
CA ALA A 65 2.75 -6.67 -3.41
C ALA A 65 1.77 -5.49 -3.52
N ALA A 66 0.48 -5.77 -3.73
CA ALA A 66 -0.57 -4.75 -3.78
C ALA A 66 -0.71 -3.99 -2.46
N THR A 67 -0.55 -4.70 -1.33
CA THR A 67 -0.58 -4.07 -0.01
C THR A 67 0.59 -3.09 0.15
N VAL A 68 1.82 -3.50 -0.18
CA VAL A 68 3.00 -2.63 -0.12
C VAL A 68 2.83 -1.40 -1.03
N ALA A 69 2.39 -1.61 -2.27
CA ALA A 69 2.13 -0.53 -3.20
C ALA A 69 1.09 0.48 -2.67
N ALA A 70 0.03 0.01 -2.00
CA ALA A 70 -0.95 0.91 -1.38
C ALA A 70 -0.32 1.77 -0.29
N TYR A 71 0.52 1.19 0.57
CA TYR A 71 1.24 1.94 1.61
C TYR A 71 2.22 2.96 1.00
N GLU A 72 2.95 2.60 -0.06
CA GLU A 72 3.86 3.52 -0.77
C GLU A 72 3.12 4.69 -1.41
N ILE A 73 2.04 4.41 -2.15
CA ILE A 73 1.24 5.45 -2.83
C ILE A 73 0.62 6.38 -1.80
N PHE A 74 0.03 5.84 -0.73
CA PHE A 74 -0.55 6.62 0.34
C PHE A 74 0.48 7.52 1.02
N LEU A 75 1.67 6.97 1.31
CA LEU A 75 2.77 7.71 1.92
C LEU A 75 3.28 8.84 1.02
N SER A 76 3.46 8.58 -0.28
CA SER A 76 3.88 9.60 -1.24
C SER A 76 2.88 10.74 -1.28
N ARG A 77 1.59 10.43 -1.48
CA ARG A 77 0.51 11.42 -1.54
C ARG A 77 0.49 12.28 -0.28
N TRP A 78 0.54 11.66 0.89
CA TRP A 78 0.52 12.40 2.15
C TRP A 78 1.76 13.30 2.29
N LYS A 79 2.97 12.81 1.97
CA LYS A 79 4.19 13.63 2.00
C LYS A 79 4.15 14.78 1.00
N GLU A 80 3.57 14.57 -0.18
CA GLU A 80 3.35 15.62 -1.17
C GLU A 80 2.35 16.67 -0.68
N GLU A 81 1.26 16.26 -0.02
CA GLU A 81 0.30 17.18 0.61
C GLU A 81 0.96 18.04 1.70
N GLU A 82 1.76 17.42 2.59
CA GLU A 82 2.47 18.13 3.66
C GLU A 82 3.60 19.01 3.13
N GLY A 83 4.38 18.51 2.16
CA GLY A 83 5.48 19.23 1.52
C GLY A 83 5.00 20.38 0.64
N SER A 84 3.88 20.24 -0.05
CA SER A 84 3.24 21.31 -0.83
C SER A 84 2.60 22.39 0.05
N ARG A 85 2.42 22.12 1.36
CA ARG A 85 1.87 23.07 2.33
C ARG A 85 2.93 24.03 2.89
N ILE A 86 4.21 23.82 2.55
CA ILE A 86 5.32 24.73 2.86
C ILE A 86 5.72 25.47 1.59
N PRO A 87 5.22 26.70 1.35
CA PRO A 87 5.80 27.54 0.30
C PRO A 87 7.25 27.90 0.69
N ARG A 88 8.18 27.68 -0.24
CA ARG A 88 9.55 28.20 -0.14
C ARG A 88 9.57 29.73 -0.16
#